data_AF-A0A1M3MFD2-F1
#
_entry.id   AF-A0A1M3MFD2-F1
#
_cell.length_a   1.000
_cell.length_b   1.000
_cell.length_c   1.000
_cell.angle_alpha   90.00
_cell.angle_beta   90.00
_cell.angle_gamma   90.00
#
_symmetry.space_group_name_H-M   'P 1'
#
loop_
_entity.id
_entity.type
_entity.pdbx_description
1 polymer ?
#
loop_
_entity_poly.entity_id
_entity_poly.type
_entity_poly.pdbx_seq_one_letter_code
_entity_poly.pdbx_strand_id
1 'polypeptide(L)'
;MTCQNGLITSSFAPWTYAPLQRINEISTASLEKILVDLFSDKEFISFQGNEIYKIFQNAFETYTINESTMLRYTDRKKKKDKINALLQTIK
;
A
#
# COMPACT_ATOMS: atom_id res chain seq x y z
N MET A 1 10.94 -17.98 25.61
CA MET A 1 11.05 -17.04 26.75
C MET A 1 10.03 -15.94 26.52
N THR A 2 8.89 -16.09 27.19
CA THR A 2 7.70 -15.24 27.11
C THR A 2 7.86 -14.01 28.00
N CYS A 3 7.30 -12.88 27.59
CA CYS A 3 6.79 -11.88 28.53
C CYS A 3 5.32 -11.61 28.21
N GLN A 4 4.49 -11.83 29.21
CA GLN A 4 3.06 -11.59 29.25
C GLN A 4 2.76 -10.16 29.74
N ASN A 5 1.65 -9.61 29.24
CA ASN A 5 0.73 -8.65 29.87
C ASN A 5 1.14 -7.17 30.06
N GLY A 6 0.33 -6.27 29.49
CA GLY A 6 0.15 -4.91 30.03
C GLY A 6 0.13 -3.76 29.02
N LEU A 7 -1.03 -3.55 28.39
CA LEU A 7 -1.55 -2.29 27.83
C LEU A 7 -0.55 -1.23 27.28
N ILE A 8 -0.44 -1.19 25.96
CA ILE A 8 -0.54 0.09 25.23
C ILE A 8 -1.52 -0.11 24.07
N THR A 9 -2.79 0.24 24.29
CA THR A 9 -3.59 0.78 23.20
C THR A 9 -3.06 2.18 22.91
N SER A 10 -1.96 2.28 22.14
CA SER A 10 -1.47 3.55 21.62
C SER A 10 -1.64 3.57 20.11
N SER A 11 -2.67 4.29 19.68
CA SER A 11 -2.64 5.17 18.52
C SER A 11 -1.46 5.01 17.54
N PHE A 12 -1.78 4.46 16.37
CA PHE A 12 -1.54 5.14 15.10
C PHE A 12 -0.09 5.57 14.79
N ALA A 13 0.79 4.62 14.44
CA ALA A 13 2.03 4.92 13.72
C ALA A 13 2.05 4.18 12.36
N PRO A 14 1.69 4.86 11.24
CA PRO A 14 1.74 4.28 9.89
C PRO A 14 3.15 3.79 9.47
N TRP A 15 4.18 4.31 10.12
CA TRP A 15 5.59 4.21 9.73
C TRP A 15 6.23 2.84 10.01
N THR A 16 5.94 2.21 11.15
CA THR A 16 6.65 0.99 11.60
C THR A 16 6.38 -0.25 10.73
N TYR A 17 5.28 -0.25 9.98
CA TYR A 17 4.86 -1.41 9.18
C TYR A 17 4.67 -1.05 7.70
N ALA A 18 5.13 0.12 7.25
CA ALA A 18 5.09 0.49 5.84
C ALA A 18 6.00 -0.45 5.05
N PRO A 19 5.59 -0.94 3.87
CA PRO A 19 6.44 -1.85 3.12
C PRO A 19 7.62 -1.04 2.55
N LEU A 20 8.81 -1.31 3.06
CA LEU A 20 10.08 -0.72 2.65
C LEU A 20 10.88 -1.80 1.93
N GLN A 21 11.49 -1.43 0.82
CA GLN A 21 12.43 -2.27 0.09
C GLN A 21 13.84 -1.74 0.36
N ARG A 22 14.79 -2.65 0.60
CA ARG A 22 16.20 -2.28 0.79
C ARG A 22 16.93 -2.48 -0.53
N ILE A 23 17.26 -1.39 -1.21
CA ILE A 23 18.05 -1.42 -2.46
C ILE A 23 19.35 -0.68 -2.14
N ASN A 24 20.49 -1.34 -2.37
CA ASN A 24 21.82 -0.76 -2.14
C ASN A 24 21.96 -0.12 -0.74
N GLU A 25 21.51 -0.84 0.29
CA GLU A 25 21.52 -0.43 1.71
C GLU A 25 20.61 0.76 2.10
N ILE A 26 19.96 1.41 1.13
CA ILE A 26 19.00 2.49 1.35
C ILE A 26 17.59 1.89 1.50
N SER A 27 16.85 2.35 2.51
CA SER A 27 15.44 2.02 2.68
C SER A 27 14.59 2.87 1.74
N THR A 28 14.07 2.27 0.68
CA THR A 28 13.19 2.92 -0.30
C THR A 28 11.74 2.49 -0.07
N ALA A 29 10.79 3.37 -0.39
CA ALA A 29 9.38 2.98 -0.41
C ALA A 29 9.18 1.87 -1.45
N SER A 30 8.58 0.75 -1.03
CA SER A 30 8.22 -0.31 -1.97
C SER A 30 7.17 0.18 -2.97
N LEU A 31 7.09 -0.47 -4.13
CA LEU A 31 6.10 -0.15 -5.15
C LEU A 31 4.66 -0.29 -4.61
N GLU A 32 4.41 -1.29 -3.76
CA GLU A 32 3.12 -1.51 -3.08
C GLU A 32 2.72 -0.29 -2.26
N LYS A 33 3.67 0.32 -1.54
CA LYS A 33 3.42 1.53 -0.76
C LYS A 33 3.02 2.69 -1.66
N ILE A 34 3.83 2.92 -2.70
CA ILE A 34 3.64 4.04 -3.64
C ILE A 34 2.27 3.96 -4.31
N LEU A 35 1.87 2.76 -4.78
CA LEU A 35 0.57 2.55 -5.41
C LEU A 35 -0.61 2.83 -4.46
N VAL A 36 -0.51 2.39 -3.21
CA VAL A 36 -1.55 2.63 -2.21
C VAL A 36 -1.64 4.10 -1.81
N ASP A 37 -0.50 4.78 -1.68
CA ASP A 37 -0.44 6.21 -1.37
C ASP A 37 -1.00 7.05 -2.53
N LEU A 38 -0.62 6.73 -3.78
CA LEU A 38 -1.17 7.35 -5.00
C LEU A 38 -2.70 7.22 -5.07
N PHE A 39 -3.22 6.05 -4.69
CA PHE A 39 -4.66 5.80 -4.67
C PHE A 39 -5.40 6.53 -3.53
N SER A 40 -4.76 6.66 -2.37
CA SER A 40 -5.44 7.05 -1.13
C SER A 40 -5.35 8.53 -0.80
N ASP A 41 -4.24 9.17 -1.16
CA ASP A 41 -3.91 10.52 -0.68
C ASP A 41 -4.51 11.59 -1.61
N LYS A 42 -5.05 12.65 -1.01
CA LYS A 42 -5.77 13.72 -1.72
C LYS A 42 -4.87 14.54 -2.64
N GLU A 43 -3.58 14.55 -2.37
CA GLU A 43 -2.57 15.24 -3.17
C GLU A 43 -2.48 14.68 -4.60
N PHE A 44 -2.89 13.42 -4.79
CA PHE A 44 -2.87 12.73 -6.07
C PHE A 44 -4.23 12.72 -6.78
N ILE A 45 -5.11 13.68 -6.47
CA ILE A 45 -6.44 13.75 -7.08
C ILE A 45 -6.39 13.88 -8.61
N SER A 46 -5.32 14.48 -9.14
CA SER A 46 -5.09 14.64 -10.59
C SER A 46 -4.91 13.32 -11.32
N PHE A 47 -4.51 12.25 -10.62
CA PHE A 47 -4.32 10.91 -11.19
C PHE A 47 -5.57 10.02 -11.03
N GLN A 48 -6.65 10.55 -10.46
CA GLN A 48 -7.92 9.82 -10.32
C GLN A 48 -8.65 9.72 -11.67
N GLY A 49 -9.69 8.89 -11.73
CA GLY A 49 -10.41 8.64 -12.98
C GLY A 49 -9.75 7.53 -13.79
N ASN A 50 -9.57 7.70 -15.10
CA ASN A 50 -9.05 6.62 -15.94
C ASN A 50 -7.54 6.35 -15.75
N GLU A 51 -6.80 7.36 -15.29
CA GLU A 51 -5.34 7.28 -15.20
C GLU A 51 -4.87 6.33 -14.09
N ILE A 52 -5.58 6.28 -12.96
CA ILE A 52 -5.26 5.36 -11.87
C ILE A 52 -5.31 3.90 -12.32
N TYR A 53 -6.26 3.54 -13.20
CA TYR A 53 -6.38 2.19 -13.73
C TYR A 53 -5.19 1.84 -14.61
N LYS A 54 -4.79 2.76 -15.50
CA LYS A 54 -3.62 2.56 -16.37
C LYS A 54 -2.33 2.44 -15.57
N ILE A 55 -2.13 3.27 -14.54
CA ILE A 55 -0.95 3.21 -13.68
C ILE A 55 -0.87 1.85 -12.98
N PHE A 56 -1.98 1.41 -12.38
CA PHE A 56 -2.03 0.10 -11.73
C PHE A 56 -1.84 -1.04 -12.76
N GLN A 57 -2.55 -1.01 -13.88
CA GLN A 57 -2.40 -2.02 -14.93
C GLN A 57 -0.93 -2.14 -15.40
N ASN A 58 -0.31 -1.02 -15.78
CA ASN A 58 1.09 -1.00 -16.20
C ASN A 58 2.03 -1.52 -15.10
N ALA A 59 1.77 -1.18 -13.84
CA ALA A 59 2.59 -1.63 -12.72
C ALA A 59 2.50 -3.15 -12.51
N PHE A 60 1.29 -3.71 -12.60
CA PHE A 60 1.06 -5.16 -12.49
C PHE A 60 1.56 -5.95 -13.70
N GLU A 61 1.57 -5.35 -14.89
CA GLU A 61 2.13 -5.97 -16.10
C GLU A 61 3.68 -5.94 -16.10
N THR A 62 4.28 -4.86 -15.60
CA THR A 62 5.74 -4.65 -15.69
C THR A 62 6.50 -5.25 -14.49
N TYR A 63 5.91 -5.23 -13.30
CA TYR A 63 6.59 -5.58 -12.05
C TYR A 63 5.88 -6.70 -11.30
N THR A 64 6.66 -7.53 -10.60
CA THR A 64 6.10 -8.50 -9.65
C THR A 64 5.70 -7.80 -8.37
N ILE A 65 4.39 -7.57 -8.20
CA ILE A 65 3.80 -6.89 -7.04
C ILE A 65 3.34 -7.92 -6.00
N ASN A 66 3.69 -7.70 -4.74
CA ASN A 66 3.21 -8.52 -3.63
C ASN A 66 1.84 -8.01 -3.14
N GLU A 67 0.77 -8.56 -3.70
CA GLU A 67 -0.62 -8.19 -3.36
C GLU A 67 -0.95 -8.35 -1.88
N SER A 68 -0.44 -9.39 -1.21
CA SER A 68 -0.66 -9.60 0.23
C SER A 68 -0.09 -8.44 1.06
N THR A 69 1.11 -7.98 0.70
CA THR A 69 1.78 -6.85 1.36
C THR A 69 1.06 -5.54 1.08
N MET A 70 0.63 -5.32 -0.17
CA MET A 70 -0.16 -4.17 -0.57
C MET A 70 -1.48 -4.11 0.20
N LEU A 71 -2.28 -5.18 0.17
CA LEU A 71 -3.60 -5.24 0.81
C LEU A 71 -3.50 -5.05 2.33
N ARG A 72 -2.48 -5.61 2.98
CA ARG A 72 -2.20 -5.37 4.40
C ARG A 72 -1.90 -3.90 4.71
N TYR A 73 -1.27 -3.18 3.77
CA TYR A 73 -1.02 -1.75 3.90
C TYR A 73 -2.29 -0.93 3.64
N THR A 74 -3.09 -1.32 2.65
CA THR A 74 -4.37 -0.68 2.30
C THR A 74 -5.41 -0.79 3.42
N ASP A 75 -5.48 -1.93 4.10
CA ASP A 75 -6.40 -2.17 5.22
C ASP A 75 -6.26 -1.09 6.31
N ARG A 76 -5.02 -0.69 6.59
CA ARG A 76 -4.71 0.38 7.56
C ARG A 76 -5.19 1.76 7.12
N LYS A 77 -5.23 2.02 5.82
CA LYS A 77 -5.80 3.26 5.24
C LYS A 77 -7.33 3.21 5.14
N LYS A 78 -7.98 2.10 5.54
CA LYS A 78 -9.43 1.86 5.43
C LYS A 78 -9.96 1.99 4.00
N LYS A 79 -9.16 1.59 3.01
CA LYS A 79 -9.49 1.67 1.57
C LYS A 79 -9.52 0.31 0.87
N LYS A 80 -9.50 -0.78 1.65
CA LYS A 80 -9.35 -2.15 1.14
C LYS A 80 -10.39 -2.52 0.09
N ASP A 81 -11.66 -2.22 0.35
CA ASP A 81 -12.76 -2.54 -0.58
C ASP A 81 -12.61 -1.81 -1.92
N LYS A 82 -12.14 -0.55 -1.90
CA LYS A 82 -11.96 0.24 -3.12
C LYS A 82 -10.77 -0.23 -3.95
N ILE A 83 -9.67 -0.62 -3.30
CA ILE A 83 -8.52 -1.21 -4.01
C ILE A 83 -8.91 -2.57 -4.57
N ASN A 84 -9.64 -3.40 -3.84
CA ASN A 84 -10.12 -4.68 -4.37
C ASN A 84 -11.01 -4.49 -5.61
N ALA A 85 -11.92 -3.51 -5.60
CA ALA A 85 -12.73 -3.18 -6.77
C ALA A 85 -11.86 -2.73 -7.96
N LEU A 86 -10.83 -1.90 -7.72
CA LEU A 86 -9.89 -1.50 -8.76
C LEU A 86 -9.13 -2.71 -9.33
N LEU A 87 -8.64 -3.61 -8.47
CA LEU A 87 -7.92 -4.81 -8.87
C LEU A 87 -8.79 -5.78 -9.68
N GLN A 88 -10.09 -5.84 -9.43
CA GLN A 88 -11.05 -6.63 -10.23
C GLN A 88 -11.30 -6.03 -11.61
N THR A 89 -11.14 -4.72 -11.78
CA THR A 89 -11.34 -4.05 -13.07
C THR A 89 -10.14 -4.20 -14.02
N ILE A 90 -8.93 -4.25 -13.46
CA ILE A 90 -7.69 -4.32 -14.25
C ILE A 90 -7.22 -5.76 -14.56
N LYS A 91 -7.77 -6.76 -13.87
CA LYS A 91 -7.47 -8.19 -14.06
C LYS A 91 -8.55 -8.83 -14.92
#